data_AF-A0A7X7J212-F1
#
_entry.id   AF-A0A7X7J212-F1
#
_cell.length_a   1.000
_cell.length_b   1.000
_cell.length_c   1.000
_cell.angle_alpha   90.00
_cell.angle_beta   90.00
_cell.angle_gamma   90.00
#
_symmetry.space_group_name_H-M   'P 1'
#
loop_
_entity.id
_entity.type
_entity.pdbx_description
1 polymer ?
#
loop_
_entity_poly.entity_id
_entity_poly.type
_entity_poly.pdbx_seq_one_letter_code
_entity_poly.pdbx_strand_id
1 'polypeptide(L)'
;MRASPILREQQTFSFARVFPERARCYPLLRYMGSKARLLSWIHEVVAELDFSSALDAFSGSGCVAYLFKCMGRRVVANDFLNFAQHIALATIENPRYRLSSDHCRILLKPNPRRERFIENTFSGIFFTPEDLQFLDNVWSNMPGLPTRYHRSLAIAALVRSCIKRQPRGVFTVAGDPRHYKDERRDLKLSLQEH
;
A
#
# COMPACT_ATOMS: atom_id res chain seq x y z
N MET A 1 -3.83 -22.61 59.01
CA MET A 1 -2.38 -22.56 58.72
C MET A 1 -2.22 -22.36 57.22
N ARG A 2 -1.27 -21.49 56.84
CA ARG A 2 -1.12 -20.73 55.60
C ARG A 2 -1.31 -21.52 54.29
N ALA A 3 -2.20 -21.02 53.43
CA ALA A 3 -2.16 -21.31 52.00
C ALA A 3 -0.98 -20.55 51.39
N SER A 4 0.00 -21.28 50.85
CA SER A 4 1.13 -20.72 50.12
C SER A 4 0.63 -20.14 48.79
N PRO A 5 0.91 -18.87 48.45
CA PRO A 5 0.61 -18.38 47.13
C PRO A 5 1.67 -18.92 46.16
N ILE A 6 1.21 -19.65 45.15
CA ILE A 6 1.99 -19.97 43.96
C ILE A 6 2.29 -18.63 43.28
N LEU A 7 3.53 -18.14 43.44
CA LEU A 7 4.10 -17.08 42.62
C LEU A 7 4.13 -17.59 41.18
N ARG A 8 3.08 -17.29 40.40
CA ARG A 8 3.17 -17.32 38.95
C ARG A 8 4.12 -16.19 38.56
N GLU A 9 5.33 -16.55 38.18
CA GLU A 9 6.28 -15.66 37.53
C GLU A 9 5.56 -14.88 36.43
N GLN A 10 5.46 -13.56 36.62
CA GLN A 10 5.11 -12.64 35.57
C GLN A 10 6.30 -12.52 34.61
N GLN A 11 6.49 -13.54 33.78
CA GLN A 11 7.20 -13.37 32.51
C GLN A 11 6.20 -12.86 31.46
N THR A 12 5.60 -11.70 31.70
CA THR A 12 4.80 -11.00 30.68
C THR A 12 5.77 -10.22 29.79
N PHE A 13 6.17 -10.89 28.71
CA PHE A 13 6.97 -10.45 27.57
C PHE A 13 7.07 -8.91 27.39
N SER A 14 8.26 -8.38 27.70
CA SER A 14 8.69 -6.99 27.43
C SER A 14 8.81 -6.62 25.93
N PHE A 15 8.44 -7.49 25.00
CA PHE A 15 8.56 -7.25 23.57
C PHE A 15 7.53 -6.25 23.02
N ALA A 16 6.43 -6.00 23.73
CA ALA A 16 5.38 -5.07 23.30
C ALA A 16 5.86 -3.61 23.20
N ARG A 17 6.97 -3.24 23.83
CA ARG A 17 7.47 -1.86 23.84
C ARG A 17 8.40 -1.51 22.67
N VAL A 18 8.94 -2.50 21.95
CA VAL A 18 9.88 -2.24 20.86
C VAL A 18 9.10 -2.06 19.56
N PHE A 19 9.31 -0.92 18.89
CA PHE A 19 8.66 -0.65 17.60
C PHE A 19 8.98 -1.77 16.58
N PRO A 20 7.99 -2.40 15.93
CA PRO A 20 8.24 -3.51 15.02
C PRO A 20 9.07 -3.08 13.80
N GLU A 21 10.26 -3.64 13.62
CA GLU A 21 11.15 -3.30 12.48
C GLU A 21 10.46 -3.50 11.12
N ARG A 22 9.62 -4.53 11.00
CA ARG A 22 8.83 -4.78 9.78
C ARG A 22 7.90 -3.62 9.43
N ALA A 23 7.40 -2.86 10.41
CA ALA A 23 6.56 -1.68 10.17
C ALA A 23 7.36 -0.52 9.54
N ARG A 24 8.67 -0.43 9.78
CA ARG A 24 9.55 0.56 9.13
C ARG A 24 9.71 0.30 7.63
N CYS A 25 9.59 -0.96 7.20
CA CYS A 25 9.67 -1.36 5.81
C CYS A 25 8.35 -1.13 5.03
N TYR A 26 7.35 -0.47 5.63
CA TYR A 26 6.08 -0.23 4.95
C TYR A 26 6.29 0.63 3.68
N PRO A 27 5.74 0.22 2.52
CA PRO A 27 5.87 1.00 1.30
C PRO A 27 5.04 2.28 1.40
N LEU A 28 5.69 3.38 1.80
CA LEU A 28 5.01 4.67 1.96
C LEU A 28 4.39 5.14 0.65
N LEU A 29 3.17 5.67 0.79
CA LEU A 29 2.36 6.30 -0.24
C LEU A 29 2.11 7.75 0.16
N ARG A 30 2.18 8.70 -0.77
CA ARG A 30 1.67 10.05 -0.51
C ARG A 30 0.15 9.94 -0.40
N TYR A 31 -0.36 10.23 0.79
CA TYR A 31 -1.78 10.17 1.09
C TYR A 31 -2.11 11.31 2.05
N MET A 32 -3.12 12.10 1.71
CA MET A 32 -3.53 13.23 2.55
C MET A 32 -4.02 12.72 3.91
N GLY A 33 -3.48 13.27 5.00
CA GLY A 33 -3.80 12.81 6.36
C GLY A 33 -3.17 11.47 6.77
N SER A 34 -2.16 10.99 6.02
CA SER A 34 -1.38 9.80 6.40
C SER A 34 -0.76 9.97 7.79
N LYS A 35 -0.85 8.93 8.62
CA LYS A 35 -0.29 8.90 9.97
C LYS A 35 1.13 8.33 10.01
N ALA A 36 1.80 8.20 8.87
CA ALA A 36 3.14 7.61 8.79
C ALA A 36 4.16 8.25 9.77
N ARG A 37 4.10 9.58 9.95
CA ARG A 37 4.96 10.31 10.89
C ARG A 37 4.61 10.10 12.36
N LEU A 38 3.39 9.63 12.65
CA LEU A 38 2.88 9.40 14.00
C LEU A 38 2.96 7.93 14.42
N LEU A 39 3.46 7.03 13.57
CA LEU A 39 3.45 5.59 13.86
C LEU A 39 4.20 5.24 15.14
N SER A 40 5.35 5.86 15.41
CA SER A 40 6.10 5.63 16.66
C SER A 40 5.28 6.02 17.88
N TRP A 41 4.65 7.19 17.84
CA TRP A 41 3.81 7.68 18.93
C TRP A 41 2.54 6.82 19.12
N ILE A 42 1.88 6.44 18.02
CA ILE A 42 0.73 5.52 18.08
C ILE A 42 1.15 4.20 18.71
N HIS A 43 2.29 3.65 18.30
CA HIS A 43 2.83 2.41 18.87
C HIS A 43 3.08 2.53 20.37
N GLU A 44 3.73 3.61 20.83
CA GLU A 44 3.98 3.87 22.25
C GLU A 44 2.68 3.85 23.07
N VAL A 45 1.66 4.59 22.61
CA VAL A 45 0.36 4.66 23.30
C VAL A 45 -0.37 3.32 23.30
N VAL A 46 -0.48 2.66 22.14
CA VAL A 46 -1.27 1.42 22.05
C VAL A 46 -0.54 0.20 22.63
N ALA A 47 0.79 0.23 22.76
CA ALA A 47 1.56 -0.84 23.37
C ALA A 47 1.25 -1.05 24.86
N GLU A 48 0.69 -0.03 25.52
CA GLU A 48 0.24 -0.10 26.92
C GLU A 48 -1.11 -0.80 27.08
N LEU A 49 -1.86 -0.97 25.98
CA LEU A 49 -3.18 -1.58 25.99
C LEU A 49 -3.10 -3.10 25.81
N ASP A 50 -3.95 -3.83 26.52
CA ASP A 50 -4.19 -5.24 26.26
C ASP A 50 -5.30 -5.41 25.20
N PHE A 51 -4.91 -5.77 23.99
CA PHE A 51 -5.83 -5.99 22.87
C PHE A 51 -5.35 -7.09 21.94
N SER A 52 -6.28 -7.87 21.41
CA SER A 52 -6.00 -8.93 20.43
C SER A 52 -6.39 -8.56 19.00
N SER A 53 -7.24 -7.53 18.83
CA SER A 53 -7.70 -7.07 17.52
C SER A 53 -7.87 -5.56 17.42
N ALA A 54 -7.71 -5.01 16.21
CA ALA A 54 -7.93 -3.60 15.90
C ALA A 54 -8.76 -3.43 14.61
N LEU A 55 -9.63 -2.42 14.61
CA LEU A 55 -10.35 -1.95 13.42
C LEU A 55 -9.74 -0.60 12.98
N ASP A 56 -9.18 -0.58 11.78
CA ASP A 56 -8.83 0.65 11.08
C ASP A 56 -9.96 0.99 10.09
N ALA A 57 -10.94 1.76 10.57
CA ALA A 57 -12.17 2.06 9.82
C ALA A 57 -11.94 2.95 8.59
N PHE A 58 -10.81 3.68 8.55
CA PHE A 58 -10.44 4.66 7.53
C PHE A 58 -8.98 4.47 7.12
N SER A 59 -8.69 3.28 6.62
CA SER A 59 -7.33 2.79 6.45
C SER A 59 -6.49 3.62 5.49
N GLY A 60 -7.09 4.19 4.44
CA GLY A 60 -6.42 5.03 3.43
C GLY A 60 -5.11 4.43 2.94
N SER A 61 -3.99 5.03 3.34
CA SER A 61 -2.64 4.52 3.01
C SER A 61 -2.28 3.16 3.64
N GLY A 62 -3.04 2.65 4.61
CA GLY A 62 -2.87 1.35 5.28
C GLY A 62 -1.76 1.27 6.34
N CYS A 63 -1.01 2.35 6.58
CA CYS A 63 0.19 2.29 7.44
C CYS A 63 -0.10 1.99 8.92
N VAL A 64 -1.21 2.46 9.47
CA VAL A 64 -1.60 2.21 10.88
C VAL A 64 -2.08 0.77 11.05
N ALA A 65 -2.99 0.30 10.20
CA ALA A 65 -3.37 -1.11 10.18
C ALA A 65 -2.18 -2.06 9.95
N TYR A 66 -1.20 -1.70 9.11
CA TYR A 66 0.01 -2.50 8.95
C TYR A 66 0.90 -2.51 10.20
N LEU A 67 0.99 -1.40 10.95
CA LEU A 67 1.64 -1.38 12.26
C LEU A 67 0.98 -2.39 13.20
N PHE A 68 -0.34 -2.38 13.33
CA PHE A 68 -1.06 -3.35 14.18
C PHE A 68 -0.84 -4.80 13.75
N LYS A 69 -0.78 -5.07 12.44
CA LYS A 69 -0.38 -6.40 11.92
C LYS A 69 1.03 -6.78 12.39
N CYS A 70 1.98 -5.85 12.33
CA CYS A 70 3.36 -6.10 12.77
C CYS A 70 3.48 -6.29 14.28
N MET A 71 2.55 -5.74 15.07
CA MET A 71 2.40 -6.00 16.50
C MET A 71 1.76 -7.37 16.79
N GLY A 72 1.46 -8.18 15.77
CA GLY A 72 0.84 -9.51 15.94
C GLY A 72 -0.66 -9.48 16.22
N ARG A 73 -1.33 -8.34 15.98
CA ARG A 73 -2.76 -8.17 16.26
C ARG A 73 -3.59 -8.62 15.07
N ARG A 74 -4.81 -9.11 15.32
CA ARG A 74 -5.80 -9.32 14.25
C ARG A 74 -6.31 -7.97 13.77
N VAL A 75 -6.20 -7.68 12.48
CA VAL A 75 -6.57 -6.38 11.94
C VAL A 75 -7.74 -6.50 10.97
N VAL A 76 -8.75 -5.66 11.15
CA VAL A 76 -9.77 -5.38 10.14
C VAL A 76 -9.48 -3.99 9.60
N ALA A 77 -9.26 -3.88 8.29
CA ALA A 77 -9.04 -2.60 7.62
C ALA A 77 -10.22 -2.33 6.69
N ASN A 78 -10.77 -1.13 6.78
CA ASN A 78 -11.90 -0.66 6.00
C ASN A 78 -11.56 0.70 5.39
N ASP A 79 -12.15 0.98 4.23
CA ASP A 79 -12.16 2.31 3.63
C ASP A 79 -13.33 2.39 2.65
N PHE A 80 -13.75 3.60 2.31
CA PHE A 80 -14.75 3.82 1.26
C PHE A 80 -14.15 3.64 -0.13
N LEU A 81 -12.86 3.95 -0.32
CA LEU A 81 -12.21 3.92 -1.63
C LEU A 81 -11.65 2.52 -1.95
N ASN A 82 -12.07 1.97 -3.09
CA ASN A 82 -11.66 0.62 -3.52
C ASN A 82 -10.14 0.42 -3.62
N PHE A 83 -9.35 1.45 -3.98
CA PHE A 83 -7.90 1.28 -4.05
C PHE A 83 -7.28 1.07 -2.66
N ALA A 84 -7.84 1.67 -1.61
CA ALA A 84 -7.37 1.47 -0.24
C ALA A 84 -7.64 0.03 0.22
N GLN A 85 -8.77 -0.57 -0.20
CA GLN A 85 -9.01 -2.00 -0.02
C GLN A 85 -7.93 -2.86 -0.68
N HIS A 86 -7.49 -2.54 -1.91
CA HIS A 86 -6.39 -3.27 -2.55
C HIS A 86 -5.06 -3.11 -1.81
N ILE A 87 -4.74 -1.91 -1.31
CA ILE A 87 -3.56 -1.69 -0.45
C ILE A 87 -3.66 -2.58 0.79
N ALA A 88 -4.82 -2.61 1.45
CA ALA A 88 -5.02 -3.42 2.64
C ALA A 88 -4.93 -4.92 2.37
N LEU A 89 -5.53 -5.41 1.28
CA LEU A 89 -5.38 -6.79 0.85
C LEU A 89 -3.92 -7.14 0.58
N ALA A 90 -3.16 -6.23 -0.03
CA ALA A 90 -1.77 -6.45 -0.42
C ALA A 90 -0.79 -6.44 0.77
N THR A 91 -1.00 -5.56 1.74
CA THR A 91 -0.05 -5.33 2.84
C THR A 91 -0.51 -5.96 4.16
N ILE A 92 -1.81 -5.91 4.46
CA ILE A 92 -2.38 -6.33 5.75
C ILE A 92 -2.93 -7.75 5.67
N GLU A 93 -3.82 -8.05 4.73
CA GLU A 93 -4.43 -9.38 4.69
C GLU A 93 -3.49 -10.44 4.05
N ASN A 94 -2.68 -10.03 3.08
CA ASN A 94 -1.77 -10.93 2.36
C ASN A 94 -0.86 -11.73 3.33
N PRO A 95 -0.99 -13.07 3.34
CA PRO A 95 -0.23 -13.91 4.26
C PRO A 95 1.23 -14.12 3.83
N ARG A 96 1.50 -14.19 2.51
CA ARG A 96 2.83 -14.56 1.99
C ARG A 96 3.08 -14.31 0.51
N TYR A 97 2.06 -13.96 -0.27
CA TYR A 97 2.17 -13.87 -1.72
C TYR A 97 3.05 -12.71 -2.16
N ARG A 98 3.76 -12.89 -3.27
CA ARG A 98 4.66 -11.91 -3.88
C ARG A 98 4.51 -11.95 -5.39
N LEU A 99 4.71 -10.82 -6.06
CA LEU A 99 4.84 -10.79 -7.51
C LEU A 99 6.20 -11.37 -7.90
N SER A 100 6.21 -12.30 -8.84
CA SER A 100 7.42 -12.90 -9.41
C SER A 100 7.68 -12.26 -10.78
N SER A 101 8.84 -12.55 -11.38
CA SER A 101 9.14 -12.18 -12.76
C SER A 101 8.07 -12.66 -13.75
N ASP A 102 7.48 -13.82 -13.52
CA ASP A 102 6.45 -14.38 -14.40
C ASP A 102 5.13 -13.62 -14.26
N HIS A 103 4.75 -13.25 -13.04
CA HIS A 103 3.61 -12.37 -12.81
C HIS A 103 3.80 -11.01 -13.52
N CYS A 104 5.00 -10.43 -13.43
CA CYS A 104 5.32 -9.20 -14.15
C CYS A 104 5.25 -9.39 -15.66
N ARG A 105 5.75 -10.51 -16.20
CA ARG A 105 5.67 -10.81 -17.64
C ARG A 105 4.23 -10.92 -18.12
N ILE A 106 3.34 -11.52 -17.34
CA ILE A 106 1.90 -11.58 -17.63
C ILE A 106 1.33 -10.17 -17.72
N LEU A 107 1.58 -9.33 -16.71
CA LEU A 107 1.04 -7.98 -16.63
C LEU A 107 1.55 -7.07 -17.75
N LEU A 108 2.84 -7.17 -18.08
CA LEU A 108 3.52 -6.29 -19.04
C LEU A 108 3.39 -6.76 -20.50
N LYS A 109 2.83 -7.94 -20.75
CA LYS A 109 2.64 -8.45 -22.11
C LYS A 109 1.69 -7.53 -22.89
N PRO A 110 2.03 -7.12 -24.12
CA PRO A 110 1.09 -6.40 -24.98
C PRO A 110 -0.20 -7.19 -25.18
N ASN A 111 -1.34 -6.55 -24.89
CA ASN A 111 -2.67 -7.14 -25.01
C ASN A 111 -3.43 -6.46 -26.16
N PRO A 112 -3.60 -7.12 -27.32
CA PRO A 112 -4.30 -6.54 -28.48
C PRO A 112 -5.79 -6.36 -28.23
N ARG A 113 -6.36 -7.02 -27.20
CA ARG A 113 -7.75 -6.89 -26.78
C ARG A 113 -7.90 -5.99 -25.56
N ARG A 114 -6.89 -5.16 -25.24
CA ARG A 114 -6.99 -4.25 -24.10
C ARG A 114 -8.18 -3.31 -24.27
N GLU A 115 -8.91 -3.09 -23.19
CA GLU A 115 -9.86 -2.00 -23.12
C GLU A 115 -9.09 -0.67 -23.12
N ARG A 116 -9.74 0.41 -23.57
CA ARG A 116 -9.14 1.77 -23.62
C ARG A 116 -9.85 2.74 -22.69
N PHE A 117 -10.38 2.24 -21.58
CA PHE A 117 -11.18 3.06 -20.67
C PHE A 117 -10.34 4.17 -20.05
N ILE A 118 -9.13 3.85 -19.59
CA ILE A 118 -8.25 4.80 -18.88
C ILE A 118 -7.76 5.87 -19.86
N GLU A 119 -7.29 5.48 -21.04
CA GLU A 119 -6.88 6.39 -22.11
C GLU A 119 -8.02 7.34 -22.52
N ASN A 120 -9.21 6.80 -22.81
CA ASN A 120 -10.33 7.61 -23.27
C ASN A 120 -10.88 8.57 -22.19
N THR A 121 -10.78 8.20 -20.92
CA THR A 121 -11.40 8.97 -19.81
C THR A 121 -10.45 10.00 -19.21
N PHE A 122 -9.14 9.71 -19.16
CA PHE A 122 -8.18 10.52 -18.38
C PHE A 122 -7.10 11.20 -19.23
N SER A 123 -7.25 11.19 -20.57
CA SER A 123 -6.35 11.90 -21.48
C SER A 123 -6.28 13.40 -21.16
N GLY A 124 -5.06 13.95 -21.15
CA GLY A 124 -4.81 15.37 -20.89
C GLY A 124 -4.92 15.80 -19.41
N ILE A 125 -5.11 14.86 -18.47
CA ILE A 125 -5.29 15.20 -17.05
C ILE A 125 -4.00 14.99 -16.24
N PHE A 126 -3.61 13.74 -16.00
CA PHE A 126 -2.56 13.39 -15.02
C PHE A 126 -1.34 12.69 -15.62
N PHE A 127 -1.49 12.07 -16.78
CA PHE A 127 -0.50 11.16 -17.36
C PHE A 127 -0.38 11.38 -18.87
N THR A 128 0.76 10.98 -19.44
CA THR A 128 1.00 11.02 -20.88
C THR A 128 0.17 9.96 -21.61
N PRO A 129 -0.08 10.09 -22.94
CA PRO A 129 -0.77 9.05 -23.71
C PRO A 129 -0.12 7.67 -23.55
N GLU A 130 1.21 7.60 -23.52
CA GLU A 130 1.97 6.36 -23.35
C GLU A 130 1.73 5.73 -21.96
N ASP A 131 1.71 6.56 -20.92
CA ASP A 131 1.41 6.13 -19.54
C ASP A 131 -0.04 5.59 -19.44
N LEU A 132 -1.01 6.24 -20.08
CA LEU A 132 -2.42 5.80 -20.06
C LEU A 132 -2.60 4.47 -20.80
N GLN A 133 -1.98 4.32 -21.97
CA GLN A 133 -1.99 3.06 -22.74
C GLN A 133 -1.35 1.91 -21.96
N PHE A 134 -0.27 2.21 -21.23
CA PHE A 134 0.36 1.25 -20.32
C PHE A 134 -0.61 0.80 -19.22
N LEU A 135 -1.30 1.74 -18.56
CA LEU A 135 -2.27 1.42 -17.51
C LEU A 135 -3.42 0.54 -18.02
N ASP A 136 -4.00 0.88 -19.19
CA ASP A 136 -5.05 0.09 -19.83
C ASP A 136 -4.57 -1.34 -20.17
N ASN A 137 -3.34 -1.46 -20.68
CA ASN A 137 -2.73 -2.76 -20.98
C ASN A 137 -2.58 -3.63 -19.72
N VAL A 138 -1.99 -3.07 -18.66
CA VAL A 138 -1.76 -3.80 -17.41
C VAL A 138 -3.08 -4.17 -16.74
N TRP A 139 -4.05 -3.25 -16.73
CA TRP A 139 -5.39 -3.50 -16.20
C TRP A 139 -6.06 -4.68 -16.91
N SER A 140 -6.01 -4.69 -18.24
CA SER A 140 -6.59 -5.75 -19.07
C SER A 140 -5.92 -7.13 -18.85
N ASN A 141 -4.69 -7.15 -18.35
CA ASN A 141 -3.95 -8.38 -18.04
C ASN A 141 -4.14 -8.89 -16.60
N MET A 142 -4.75 -8.09 -15.72
CA MET A 142 -4.97 -8.42 -14.30
C MET A 142 -5.70 -9.76 -14.08
N PRO A 143 -6.68 -10.18 -14.92
CA PRO A 143 -7.31 -11.49 -14.79
C PRO A 143 -6.33 -12.67 -14.88
N GLY A 144 -5.21 -12.51 -15.58
CA GLY A 144 -4.16 -13.53 -15.74
C GLY A 144 -3.38 -13.82 -14.46
N LEU A 145 -3.53 -13.01 -13.40
CA LEU A 145 -2.92 -13.29 -12.10
C LEU A 145 -3.74 -14.30 -11.28
N PRO A 146 -3.08 -15.27 -10.62
CA PRO A 146 -3.74 -16.48 -10.12
C PRO A 146 -4.60 -16.28 -8.88
N THR A 147 -4.34 -15.23 -8.08
CA THR A 147 -5.04 -15.01 -6.81
C THR A 147 -5.41 -13.54 -6.65
N ARG A 148 -6.42 -13.25 -5.82
CA ARG A 148 -6.73 -11.87 -5.41
C ARG A 148 -5.53 -11.13 -4.79
N TYR A 149 -4.64 -11.80 -4.08
CA TYR A 149 -3.47 -11.14 -3.46
C TYR A 149 -2.46 -10.67 -4.48
N HIS A 150 -2.14 -11.48 -5.50
CA HIS A 150 -1.32 -11.03 -6.63
C HIS A 150 -1.95 -9.83 -7.35
N ARG A 151 -3.27 -9.86 -7.60
CA ARG A 151 -3.99 -8.72 -8.21
C ARG A 151 -3.92 -7.47 -7.35
N SER A 152 -4.19 -7.59 -6.05
CA SER A 152 -4.08 -6.46 -5.11
C SER A 152 -2.66 -5.94 -4.97
N LEU A 153 -1.63 -6.81 -4.99
CA LEU A 153 -0.23 -6.40 -5.01
C LEU A 153 0.11 -5.60 -6.27
N ALA A 154 -0.36 -6.05 -7.43
CA ALA A 154 -0.17 -5.35 -8.69
C ALA A 154 -0.86 -3.98 -8.67
N ILE A 155 -2.11 -3.92 -8.21
CA ILE A 155 -2.85 -2.65 -8.06
C ILE A 155 -2.15 -1.71 -7.06
N ALA A 156 -1.73 -2.20 -5.90
CA ALA A 156 -1.02 -1.40 -4.91
C ALA A 156 0.32 -0.88 -5.44
N ALA A 157 1.05 -1.68 -6.22
CA ALA A 157 2.26 -1.26 -6.91
C ALA A 157 1.96 -0.16 -7.95
N LEU A 158 0.98 -0.36 -8.82
CA LEU A 158 0.56 0.62 -9.83
C LEU A 158 0.10 1.94 -9.21
N VAL A 159 -0.73 1.89 -8.16
CA VAL A 159 -1.17 3.09 -7.41
C VAL A 159 0.04 3.86 -6.88
N ARG A 160 1.04 3.14 -6.35
CA ARG A 160 2.26 3.75 -5.85
C ARG A 160 3.12 4.34 -6.99
N SER A 161 3.25 3.65 -8.12
CA SER A 161 3.97 4.14 -9.30
C SER A 161 3.31 5.41 -9.86
N CYS A 162 1.98 5.42 -9.99
CA CYS A 162 1.18 6.58 -10.39
C CYS A 162 1.42 7.78 -9.47
N ILE A 163 1.37 7.59 -8.14
CA ILE A 163 1.57 8.67 -7.17
C ILE A 163 3.01 9.19 -7.17
N LYS A 164 4.00 8.32 -7.41
CA LYS A 164 5.41 8.73 -7.53
C LYS A 164 5.70 9.49 -8.81
N ARG A 165 5.02 9.13 -9.89
CA ARG A 165 5.13 9.78 -11.20
C ARG A 165 4.62 11.23 -11.17
N GLN A 166 3.73 11.57 -10.25
CA GLN A 166 3.20 12.93 -10.14
C GLN A 166 4.19 13.90 -9.47
N PRO A 167 4.32 15.13 -9.98
CA PRO A 167 5.14 16.17 -9.37
C PRO A 167 4.70 16.48 -7.93
N ARG A 168 5.64 16.90 -7.09
CA ARG A 168 5.38 17.28 -5.68
C ARG A 168 5.14 18.77 -5.56
N GLY A 169 4.31 19.19 -4.59
CA GLY A 169 4.16 20.60 -4.19
C GLY A 169 3.19 21.41 -5.05
N VAL A 170 2.46 20.78 -5.97
CA VAL A 170 1.47 21.44 -6.82
C VAL A 170 0.10 20.93 -6.42
N PHE A 171 -0.78 21.83 -5.97
CA PHE A 171 -2.14 21.50 -5.52
C PHE A 171 -3.12 21.22 -6.68
N THR A 172 -2.76 21.67 -7.88
CA THR A 172 -3.52 21.48 -9.13
C THR A 172 -2.58 21.04 -10.24
N VAL A 173 -2.32 19.74 -10.35
CA VAL A 173 -1.66 19.16 -11.52
C VAL A 173 -2.76 18.70 -12.46
N ALA A 174 -3.11 19.55 -13.42
CA ALA A 174 -3.95 19.18 -14.55
C ALA A 174 -3.21 19.64 -15.81
N GLY A 175 -3.17 18.78 -16.83
CA GLY A 175 -2.43 19.04 -18.07
C GLY A 175 -1.18 18.16 -18.20
N ASP A 176 -0.36 18.47 -19.20
CA ASP A 176 0.76 17.63 -19.58
C ASP A 176 1.85 17.56 -18.48
N PRO A 177 2.11 16.36 -17.90
CA PRO A 177 3.12 16.18 -16.85
C PRO A 177 4.53 16.60 -17.27
N ARG A 178 4.81 16.67 -18.59
CA ARG A 178 6.11 17.11 -19.13
C ARG A 178 6.46 18.54 -18.69
N HIS A 179 5.47 19.40 -18.42
CA HIS A 179 5.70 20.76 -17.94
C HIS A 179 6.26 20.84 -16.51
N TYR A 180 6.19 19.75 -15.75
CA TYR A 180 6.64 19.68 -14.36
C TYR A 180 7.85 18.77 -14.17
N LYS A 181 8.51 18.32 -15.25
CA LYS A 181 9.72 17.51 -15.18
C LYS A 181 10.86 18.34 -14.60
N ASP A 182 11.37 17.92 -13.46
CA ASP A 182 12.60 18.44 -12.85
C ASP A 182 13.67 17.34 -12.78
N GLU A 183 14.77 17.61 -12.07
CA GLU A 183 15.90 16.69 -11.99
C GLU A 183 15.61 15.40 -11.19
N ARG A 184 14.48 15.32 -10.47
CA ARG A 184 14.14 14.16 -9.63
C ARG A 184 13.94 12.91 -10.46
N ARG A 185 14.56 11.82 -10.01
CA ARG A 185 14.50 10.49 -10.64
C ARG A 185 13.06 10.04 -10.95
N ASP A 186 12.14 10.25 -10.02
CA ASP A 186 10.75 9.80 -10.17
C ASP A 186 10.04 10.45 -11.38
N LEU A 187 10.46 11.65 -11.82
CA LEU A 187 9.88 12.36 -12.98
C LEU A 187 10.57 12.01 -14.31
N LYS A 188 11.67 11.26 -14.26
CA LYS A 188 12.40 10.78 -15.45
C LYS A 188 11.95 9.38 -15.88
N LEU A 189 11.61 8.51 -14.93
CA LEU A 189 11.15 7.13 -15.19
C LEU A 189 9.73 7.09 -15.78
N SER A 190 9.51 6.26 -16.79
CA SER A 190 8.16 5.87 -17.25
C SER A 190 7.37 5.17 -16.13
N LEU A 191 6.03 5.09 -16.23
CA LEU A 191 5.25 4.30 -15.28
C LEU A 191 5.64 2.83 -15.23
N GLN A 192 6.11 2.26 -16.35
CA GLN A 192 6.56 0.87 -16.41
C GLN A 192 7.86 0.64 -15.61
N GLU A 193 8.75 1.63 -15.54
CA GLU A 193 10.03 1.52 -14.82
C GLU A 193 9.92 1.76 -13.31
N HIS A 194 8.81 2.36 -12.85
CA HIS A 194 8.51 2.65 -11.43
C HIS A 194 8.01 1.45 -10.65
#